data_AF-D0Z564-F1
#
_entry.id   AF-D0Z564-F1
#
_cell.length_a   1.000
_cell.length_b   1.000
_cell.length_c   1.000
_cell.angle_alpha   90.00
_cell.angle_beta   90.00
_cell.angle_gamma   90.00
#
_symmetry.space_group_name_H-M   'P 1'
#
loop_
_entity.id
_entity.type
_entity.pdbx_description
1 polymer ?
#
loop_
_entity_poly.entity_id
_entity_poly.type
_entity_poly.pdbx_seq_one_letter_code
_entity_poly.pdbx_strand_id
1 'polypeptide(L)'
;MTATVDYIKAKYPKLEFKVTRPPNQRIGLQMENRNLVDSVLVHIGFYKLIGHEHIKRRCDAKSVTCWSYAHGDNASGEIAAQLIQNLGKFKIKTNKLYRSCFEAVANACEHAYTDKVMRDNPFILKRWWFFVGVLNDKITVIICDLGHGIPKTLEVTQDENILTTLWKKLKLPSKPTTDCTLIHASTMVKETRTKEIYRGKGGTDVKTFVDETEQSSLMIFSNKGTYKYEGQNRPSKAYDNSTSVGGTIIQWTIPYTNSEEK
;
A
#
# COMPACT_ATOMS: atom_id res chain seq x y z
N MET A 1 -3.14 11.30 2.89
CA MET A 1 -3.82 12.60 2.65
C MET A 1 -4.97 12.45 1.67
N THR A 2 -4.72 12.08 0.40
CA THR A 2 -5.78 11.89 -0.62
C THR A 2 -6.85 10.89 -0.18
N ALA A 3 -6.47 9.71 0.32
CA ALA A 3 -7.42 8.72 0.84
C ALA A 3 -8.35 9.27 1.93
N THR A 4 -7.77 9.99 2.91
CA THR A 4 -8.53 10.60 4.01
C THR A 4 -9.51 11.65 3.51
N VAL A 5 -9.09 12.51 2.58
CA VAL A 5 -9.96 13.55 2.01
C VAL A 5 -11.07 12.93 1.16
N ASP A 6 -10.77 11.86 0.41
CA ASP A 6 -11.75 11.10 -0.37
C ASP A 6 -12.84 10.51 0.55
N TYR A 7 -12.42 9.92 1.67
CA TYR A 7 -13.35 9.46 2.71
C TYR A 7 -14.19 10.59 3.31
N ILE A 8 -13.59 11.74 3.63
CA ILE A 8 -14.31 12.90 4.18
C ILE A 8 -15.36 13.39 3.18
N LYS A 9 -15.02 13.49 1.90
CA LYS A 9 -15.94 13.91 0.85
C LYS A 9 -17.09 12.92 0.68
N ALA A 10 -16.82 11.62 0.71
CA ALA A 10 -17.85 10.59 0.68
C ALA A 10 -18.79 10.69 1.91
N LYS A 11 -18.23 10.97 3.10
CA LYS A 11 -19.00 11.13 4.34
C LYS A 11 -19.83 12.41 4.37
N TYR A 12 -19.34 13.49 3.79
CA TYR A 12 -19.97 14.81 3.81
C TYR A 12 -20.05 15.38 2.39
N PRO A 13 -20.98 14.89 1.55
CA PRO A 13 -21.03 15.25 0.12
C PRO A 13 -21.35 16.73 -0.14
N LYS A 14 -21.94 17.43 0.84
CA LYS A 14 -22.25 18.86 0.78
C LYS A 14 -21.10 19.75 1.30
N LEU A 15 -19.99 19.16 1.76
CA LEU A 15 -18.87 19.93 2.30
C LEU A 15 -18.12 20.64 1.18
N GLU A 16 -17.99 21.96 1.31
CA GLU A 16 -17.12 22.75 0.45
C GLU A 16 -15.75 22.92 1.11
N PHE A 17 -14.69 22.69 0.35
CA PHE A 17 -13.32 22.87 0.81
C PHE A 17 -12.81 24.24 0.37
N LYS A 18 -12.18 24.98 1.28
CA LYS A 18 -11.29 26.10 0.93
C LYS A 18 -9.86 25.63 1.00
N VAL A 19 -9.01 26.09 0.09
CA VAL A 19 -7.61 25.66 0.03
C VAL A 19 -6.66 26.84 -0.10
N THR A 20 -5.62 26.84 0.74
CA THR A 20 -4.46 27.71 0.58
C THR A 20 -3.35 26.91 -0.07
N ARG A 21 -2.81 27.40 -1.18
CA ARG A 21 -1.77 26.70 -1.93
C ARG A 21 -0.44 26.75 -1.16
N PRO A 22 0.41 25.71 -1.26
CA PRO A 22 1.74 25.75 -0.69
C PRO A 22 2.51 26.98 -1.19
N PRO A 23 3.31 27.64 -0.34
CA PRO A 23 4.09 28.80 -0.76
C PRO A 23 5.15 28.39 -1.79
N ASN A 24 5.45 29.27 -2.75
CA ASN A 24 6.57 29.05 -3.66
C ASN A 24 7.88 29.10 -2.87
N GLN A 25 8.78 28.15 -3.13
CA GLN A 25 10.13 28.15 -2.56
C GLN A 25 11.11 28.75 -3.57
N ARG A 26 12.04 29.60 -3.09
CA ARG A 26 13.20 30.04 -3.88
C ARG A 26 14.31 28.99 -3.73
N ILE A 27 14.82 28.46 -4.84
CA ILE A 27 16.00 27.60 -4.86
C ILE A 27 17.11 28.36 -5.57
N GLY A 28 18.09 28.86 -4.81
CA GLY A 28 19.24 29.59 -5.36
C GLY A 28 18.95 31.03 -5.85
N LEU A 29 19.87 31.57 -6.65
CA LEU A 29 19.82 32.93 -7.22
C LEU A 29 18.89 33.04 -8.45
N GLN A 30 18.52 31.93 -9.08
CA GLN A 30 17.56 31.92 -10.17
C GLN A 30 16.14 31.70 -9.61
N MET A 31 15.20 32.55 -10.01
CA MET A 31 13.76 32.35 -9.76
C MET A 31 13.22 31.18 -10.60
N GLU A 32 13.68 29.97 -10.37
CA GLU A 32 12.91 28.81 -10.81
C GLU A 32 11.77 28.60 -9.80
N ASN A 33 10.58 29.07 -10.13
CA ASN A 33 9.34 28.87 -9.36
C ASN A 33 8.89 27.39 -9.36
N ARG A 34 9.73 26.48 -8.84
CA ARG A 34 9.42 25.05 -8.71
C ARG A 34 8.77 24.78 -7.36
N ASN A 35 7.46 24.99 -7.28
CA ASN A 35 6.69 24.45 -6.16
C ASN A 35 6.34 22.98 -6.43
N LEU A 36 7.25 22.10 -6.05
CA LEU A 36 7.07 20.65 -6.26
C LEU A 36 5.88 20.10 -5.48
N VAL A 37 5.61 20.61 -4.28
CA VAL A 37 4.48 20.16 -3.46
C VAL A 37 3.14 20.48 -4.14
N ASP A 38 2.93 21.73 -4.56
CA ASP A 38 1.74 22.15 -5.31
C ASP A 38 1.60 21.36 -6.62
N SER A 39 2.73 21.07 -7.29
CA SER A 39 2.75 20.23 -8.50
C SER A 39 2.31 18.79 -8.22
N VAL A 40 2.76 18.18 -7.12
CA VAL A 40 2.32 16.84 -6.71
C VAL A 40 0.83 16.83 -6.42
N LEU A 41 0.30 17.83 -5.71
CA LEU A 41 -1.12 17.92 -5.38
C LEU A 41 -1.99 18.05 -6.64
N VAL A 42 -1.55 18.82 -7.65
CA VAL A 42 -2.21 18.83 -8.97
C VAL A 42 -2.13 17.46 -9.62
N HIS A 43 -0.93 16.87 -9.67
CA HIS A 43 -0.66 15.62 -10.37
C HIS A 43 -1.45 14.43 -9.83
N ILE A 44 -1.55 14.28 -8.51
CA ILE A 44 -2.31 13.19 -7.86
C ILE A 44 -3.82 13.47 -7.81
N GLY A 45 -4.29 14.58 -8.41
CA GLY A 45 -5.71 14.93 -8.48
C GLY A 45 -6.31 15.43 -7.16
N PHE A 46 -5.50 15.86 -6.19
CA PHE A 46 -5.99 16.36 -4.91
C PHE A 46 -6.94 17.55 -5.08
N TYR A 47 -6.58 18.54 -5.91
CA TYR A 47 -7.43 19.70 -6.13
C TYR A 47 -8.77 19.34 -6.81
N LYS A 48 -8.74 18.43 -7.78
CA LYS A 48 -9.96 17.89 -8.39
C LYS A 48 -10.84 17.20 -7.33
N LEU A 49 -10.23 16.42 -6.45
CA LEU A 49 -10.94 15.74 -5.36
C LEU A 49 -11.68 16.74 -4.47
N ILE A 50 -11.09 17.88 -4.14
CA ILE A 50 -11.74 18.90 -3.29
C ILE A 50 -12.57 19.95 -4.05
N GLY A 51 -12.84 19.76 -5.35
CA GLY A 51 -13.68 20.66 -6.15
C GLY A 51 -12.96 21.88 -6.74
N HIS A 52 -11.63 21.89 -6.74
CA HIS A 52 -10.78 22.96 -7.25
C HIS A 52 -10.05 22.57 -8.55
N GLU A 53 -10.75 21.92 -9.49
CA GLU A 53 -10.15 21.44 -10.76
C GLU A 53 -9.62 22.56 -11.68
N HIS A 54 -10.02 23.80 -11.42
CA HIS A 54 -9.46 24.99 -12.07
C HIS A 54 -8.00 25.26 -11.67
N ILE A 55 -7.54 24.74 -10.52
CA ILE A 55 -6.14 24.85 -10.08
C ILE A 55 -5.31 23.89 -10.92
N LYS A 56 -4.55 24.47 -11.85
CA LYS A 56 -3.63 23.75 -12.74
C LYS A 56 -2.21 24.26 -12.54
N ARG A 57 -1.24 23.35 -12.68
CA ARG A 57 0.18 23.69 -12.76
C ARG A 57 0.85 22.71 -13.71
N ARG A 58 1.60 23.25 -14.68
CA ARG A 58 2.50 22.44 -15.49
C ARG A 58 3.76 22.14 -14.68
N CYS A 59 4.16 20.88 -14.63
CA CYS A 59 5.41 20.47 -14.01
C CYS A 59 5.94 19.24 -14.73
N ASP A 60 7.14 19.38 -15.30
CA ASP A 60 7.82 18.31 -16.03
C ASP A 60 8.87 17.62 -15.13
N ALA A 61 8.91 17.96 -13.84
CA ALA A 61 9.85 17.36 -12.89
C ALA A 61 9.55 15.86 -12.71
N LYS A 62 10.56 15.02 -12.97
CA LYS A 62 10.44 13.55 -12.84
C LYS A 62 9.95 13.10 -11.46
N SER A 63 10.31 13.82 -10.40
CA SER A 63 9.86 13.54 -9.03
C SER A 63 8.35 13.74 -8.80
N VAL A 64 7.67 14.44 -9.72
CA VAL A 64 6.22 14.66 -9.72
C VAL A 64 5.57 13.70 -10.71
N THR A 65 6.01 13.72 -11.96
CA THR A 65 5.37 13.00 -13.07
C THR A 65 5.59 11.48 -13.02
N CYS A 66 6.50 10.99 -12.17
CA CYS A 66 6.76 9.56 -12.02
C CYS A 66 5.57 8.77 -11.45
N TRP A 67 4.66 9.42 -10.73
CA TRP A 67 3.56 8.75 -10.05
C TRP A 67 2.39 8.51 -10.98
N SER A 68 1.88 7.28 -11.00
CA SER A 68 0.55 6.94 -11.49
C SER A 68 -0.29 6.48 -10.31
N TYR A 69 -1.59 6.72 -10.39
CA TYR A 69 -2.51 6.48 -9.28
C TYR A 69 -3.84 5.91 -9.77
N ALA A 70 -4.42 5.05 -8.94
CA ALA A 70 -5.74 4.47 -9.11
C ALA A 70 -6.42 4.26 -7.76
N HIS A 71 -7.73 4.05 -7.80
CA HIS A 71 -8.49 3.62 -6.64
C HIS A 71 -9.68 2.77 -7.10
N GLY A 72 -10.23 1.97 -6.19
CA GLY A 72 -11.37 1.12 -6.48
C GLY A 72 -12.11 0.67 -5.23
N ASP A 73 -13.37 0.30 -5.42
CA ASP A 73 -14.27 -0.11 -4.32
C ASP A 73 -14.49 -1.64 -4.31
N ASN A 74 -14.05 -2.32 -5.37
CA ASN A 74 -14.16 -3.76 -5.55
C ASN A 74 -12.81 -4.37 -5.91
N ALA A 75 -12.71 -5.69 -5.87
CA ALA A 75 -11.50 -6.41 -6.22
C ALA A 75 -11.27 -6.52 -7.74
N SER A 76 -11.91 -5.68 -8.57
CA SER A 76 -11.62 -5.64 -10.00
C SER A 76 -10.18 -5.17 -10.20
N GLY A 77 -9.31 -6.14 -10.49
CA GLY A 77 -7.89 -5.93 -10.66
C GLY A 77 -7.53 -5.25 -11.97
N GLU A 78 -8.48 -4.89 -12.84
CA GLU A 78 -8.22 -4.35 -14.18
C GLU A 78 -7.37 -3.08 -14.13
N ILE A 79 -7.71 -2.12 -13.26
CA ILE A 79 -6.96 -0.87 -13.14
C ILE A 79 -5.56 -1.13 -12.55
N ALA A 80 -5.46 -2.00 -11.55
CA ALA A 80 -4.17 -2.41 -10.99
C ALA A 80 -3.31 -3.17 -12.02
N ALA A 81 -3.92 -3.99 -12.87
CA ALA A 81 -3.28 -4.71 -13.96
C ALA A 81 -2.71 -3.74 -14.97
N GLN A 82 -3.49 -2.74 -15.40
CA GLN A 82 -3.03 -1.71 -16.33
C GLN A 82 -1.82 -0.94 -15.79
N LEU A 83 -1.88 -0.50 -14.51
CA LEU A 83 -0.76 0.20 -13.87
C LEU A 83 0.51 -0.65 -13.82
N ILE A 84 0.38 -1.95 -13.51
CA ILE A 84 1.52 -2.87 -13.42
C ILE A 84 2.03 -3.28 -14.80
N GLN A 85 1.16 -3.44 -15.80
CA GLN A 85 1.55 -3.74 -17.18
C GLN A 85 2.41 -2.61 -17.78
N ASN A 86 2.12 -1.35 -17.44
CA ASN A 86 2.94 -0.19 -17.83
C ASN A 86 4.37 -0.26 -17.29
N LEU A 87 4.65 -1.11 -16.30
CA LEU A 87 5.99 -1.37 -15.79
C LEU A 87 6.79 -2.38 -16.62
N GLY A 88 6.16 -3.05 -17.60
CA GLY A 88 6.82 -4.07 -18.44
C GLY A 88 8.06 -3.54 -19.18
N LYS A 89 8.07 -2.24 -19.52
CA LYS A 89 9.22 -1.55 -20.12
C LYS A 89 10.48 -1.54 -19.24
N PHE A 90 10.35 -1.72 -17.93
CA PHE A 90 11.48 -1.78 -16.99
C PHE A 90 12.01 -3.20 -16.78
N LYS A 91 11.63 -4.16 -17.65
CA LYS A 91 12.11 -5.55 -17.63
C LYS A 91 11.91 -6.29 -16.29
N ILE A 92 10.90 -5.89 -15.52
CA ILE A 92 10.53 -6.57 -14.27
C ILE A 92 9.54 -7.71 -14.51
N LYS A 93 9.45 -8.65 -13.57
CA LYS A 93 8.48 -9.76 -13.57
C LYS A 93 7.05 -9.27 -13.25
N THR A 94 6.44 -8.49 -14.15
CA THR A 94 5.13 -7.82 -13.95
C THR A 94 4.01 -8.78 -13.56
N ASN A 95 3.95 -9.99 -14.11
CA ASN A 95 2.93 -11.00 -13.76
C ASN A 95 2.98 -11.40 -12.28
N LYS A 96 4.18 -11.50 -11.70
CA LYS A 96 4.37 -11.87 -10.29
C LYS A 96 4.04 -10.70 -9.38
N LEU A 97 4.50 -9.51 -9.74
CA LEU A 97 4.15 -8.27 -9.04
C LEU A 97 2.63 -8.08 -9.02
N TYR A 98 1.97 -8.26 -10.17
CA TYR A 98 0.52 -8.19 -10.28
C TYR A 98 -0.19 -9.12 -9.31
N ARG A 99 0.22 -10.39 -9.23
CA ARG A 99 -0.39 -11.34 -8.29
C ARG A 99 -0.20 -10.93 -6.82
N SER A 100 0.99 -10.45 -6.43
CA SER A 100 1.22 -9.95 -5.06
C SER A 100 0.43 -8.66 -4.76
N CYS A 101 0.29 -7.76 -5.73
CA CYS A 101 -0.52 -6.56 -5.59
C CYS A 101 -2.03 -6.86 -5.55
N PHE A 102 -2.49 -7.80 -6.39
CA PHE A 102 -3.87 -8.25 -6.40
C PHE A 102 -4.27 -8.88 -5.07
N GLU A 103 -3.37 -9.64 -4.44
CA GLU A 103 -3.58 -10.14 -3.08
C GLU A 103 -3.82 -9.01 -2.07
N ALA A 104 -3.06 -7.92 -2.13
CA ALA A 104 -3.28 -6.77 -1.27
C ALA A 104 -4.62 -6.07 -1.55
N VAL A 105 -5.01 -5.93 -2.82
CA VAL A 105 -6.33 -5.39 -3.21
C VAL A 105 -7.46 -6.29 -2.71
N ALA A 106 -7.35 -7.61 -2.88
CA ALA A 106 -8.33 -8.57 -2.40
C ALA A 106 -8.47 -8.49 -0.87
N ASN A 107 -7.35 -8.44 -0.12
CA ASN A 107 -7.37 -8.25 1.33
C ASN A 107 -8.05 -6.93 1.75
N ALA A 108 -7.85 -5.85 1.00
CA ALA A 108 -8.55 -4.59 1.27
C ALA A 108 -10.07 -4.72 1.07
N CYS A 109 -10.51 -5.35 -0.02
CA CYS A 109 -11.93 -5.53 -0.31
C CYS A 109 -12.63 -6.53 0.62
N GLU A 110 -11.99 -7.68 0.90
CA GLU A 110 -12.61 -8.80 1.60
C GLU A 110 -12.48 -8.70 3.12
N HIS A 111 -11.42 -8.05 3.62
CA HIS A 111 -11.07 -8.13 5.05
C HIS A 111 -10.95 -6.77 5.73
N ALA A 112 -10.42 -5.73 5.06
CA ALA A 112 -10.15 -4.46 5.73
C ALA A 112 -11.42 -3.78 6.28
N TYR A 113 -12.57 -4.02 5.65
CA TYR A 113 -13.87 -3.42 5.98
C TYR A 113 -14.91 -4.45 6.45
N THR A 114 -14.46 -5.55 7.06
CA THR A 114 -15.33 -6.61 7.55
C THR A 114 -16.23 -6.15 8.70
N ASP A 115 -17.49 -6.56 8.68
CA ASP A 115 -18.44 -6.24 9.75
C ASP A 115 -18.24 -7.12 11.00
N LYS A 116 -17.30 -8.06 10.96
CA LYS A 116 -16.91 -8.89 12.12
C LYS A 116 -16.12 -8.13 13.19
N VAL A 117 -15.53 -6.98 12.84
CA VAL A 117 -14.85 -6.10 13.81
C VAL A 117 -15.83 -5.02 14.24
N MET A 118 -16.19 -5.01 15.52
CA MET A 118 -17.13 -4.02 16.08
C MET A 118 -16.58 -2.60 15.94
N ARG A 119 -17.46 -1.67 15.55
CA ARG A 119 -17.17 -0.24 15.44
C ARG A 119 -18.43 0.58 15.67
N ASP A 120 -18.28 1.73 16.32
CA ASP A 120 -19.41 2.62 16.63
C ASP A 120 -20.05 3.24 15.37
N ASN A 121 -19.26 3.43 14.30
CA ASN A 121 -19.72 4.05 13.06
C ASN A 121 -19.36 3.17 11.86
N PRO A 122 -20.29 2.95 10.90
CA PRO A 122 -20.00 2.19 9.70
C PRO A 122 -18.99 2.90 8.80
N PHE A 123 -18.27 2.13 7.98
CA PHE A 123 -17.48 2.72 6.90
C PHE A 123 -18.40 3.26 5.83
N ILE A 124 -18.33 4.56 5.59
CA ILE A 124 -19.06 5.20 4.50
C ILE A 124 -18.43 4.90 3.14
N LEU A 125 -17.10 4.78 3.11
CA LEU A 125 -16.33 4.47 1.92
C LEU A 125 -15.41 3.27 2.20
N LYS A 126 -15.65 2.17 1.49
CA LYS A 126 -14.83 0.96 1.49
C LYS A 126 -14.02 0.96 0.18
N ARG A 127 -12.81 1.51 0.22
CA ARG A 127 -11.99 1.80 -0.98
C ARG A 127 -10.53 1.47 -0.74
N TRP A 128 -9.88 0.93 -1.75
CA TRP A 128 -8.43 0.85 -1.81
C TRP A 128 -7.88 1.93 -2.73
N TRP A 129 -6.64 2.35 -2.46
CA TRP A 129 -5.87 3.30 -3.24
C TRP A 129 -4.57 2.65 -3.67
N PHE A 130 -4.14 2.92 -4.89
CA PHE A 130 -2.98 2.31 -5.52
C PHE A 130 -2.12 3.41 -6.14
N PHE A 131 -0.84 3.43 -5.79
CA PHE A 131 0.16 4.32 -6.38
C PHE A 131 1.31 3.49 -6.93
N VAL A 132 1.81 3.89 -8.09
CA VAL A 132 3.06 3.36 -8.63
C VAL A 132 3.95 4.51 -9.09
N GLY A 133 5.21 4.50 -8.68
CA GLY A 133 6.18 5.54 -9.02
C GLY A 133 7.48 4.92 -9.51
N VAL A 134 8.07 5.51 -10.55
CA VAL A 134 9.40 5.09 -11.04
C VAL A 134 10.36 6.26 -10.94
N LEU A 135 11.30 6.20 -10.01
CA LEU A 135 12.22 7.28 -9.69
C LEU A 135 13.53 6.73 -9.13
N ASN A 136 14.68 7.28 -9.54
CA ASN A 136 16.02 6.93 -9.03
C ASN A 136 16.27 5.42 -9.03
N ASP A 137 16.10 4.78 -10.19
CA ASP A 137 16.34 3.34 -10.40
C ASP A 137 15.51 2.42 -9.47
N LYS A 138 14.40 2.95 -8.94
CA LYS A 138 13.46 2.23 -8.10
C LYS A 138 12.04 2.39 -8.61
N ILE A 139 11.35 1.27 -8.68
CA ILE A 139 9.90 1.20 -8.80
C ILE A 139 9.35 1.06 -7.40
N THR A 140 8.44 1.95 -7.03
CA THR A 140 7.71 1.94 -5.76
C THR A 140 6.24 1.69 -6.07
N VAL A 141 5.68 0.61 -5.52
CA VAL A 141 4.25 0.31 -5.59
C VAL A 141 3.69 0.42 -4.18
N ILE A 142 2.62 1.20 -3.99
CA ILE A 142 1.96 1.41 -2.71
C ILE A 142 0.47 1.12 -2.88
N ILE A 143 -0.07 0.27 -2.01
CA ILE A 143 -1.50 -0.01 -1.92
C ILE A 143 -1.93 0.32 -0.50
N CYS A 144 -3.03 1.03 -0.33
CA CYS A 144 -3.54 1.31 1.00
C CYS A 144 -5.07 1.29 1.08
N ASP A 145 -5.56 1.13 2.30
CA ASP A 145 -6.96 1.20 2.68
C ASP A 145 -7.10 2.00 4.00
N LEU A 146 -8.34 2.41 4.29
CA LEU A 146 -8.72 3.08 5.55
C LEU A 146 -9.58 2.18 6.44
N GLY A 147 -9.38 0.86 6.34
CA GLY A 147 -10.12 -0.16 7.08
C GLY A 147 -9.68 -0.30 8.53
N HIS A 148 -9.99 -1.44 9.14
CA HIS A 148 -9.63 -1.75 10.53
C HIS A 148 -8.12 -1.98 10.75
N GLY A 149 -7.39 -2.28 9.68
CA GLY A 149 -6.00 -2.70 9.74
C GLY A 149 -5.82 -4.18 10.13
N ILE A 150 -4.75 -4.79 9.61
CA ILE A 150 -4.38 -6.20 9.81
C ILE A 150 -4.42 -6.62 11.30
N PRO A 151 -3.87 -5.86 12.26
CA PRO A 151 -3.89 -6.26 13.67
C PRO A 151 -5.28 -6.52 14.23
N LYS A 152 -6.30 -5.81 13.73
CA LYS A 152 -7.68 -5.94 14.20
C LYS A 152 -8.48 -6.96 13.41
N THR A 153 -8.09 -7.26 12.17
CA THR A 153 -8.83 -8.18 11.31
C THR A 153 -8.30 -9.61 11.35
N LEU A 154 -7.05 -9.83 11.77
CA LEU A 154 -6.41 -11.15 11.72
C LEU A 154 -7.23 -12.22 12.46
N GLU A 155 -7.66 -11.98 13.70
CA GLU A 155 -8.37 -13.01 14.47
C GLU A 155 -9.78 -13.31 13.97
N VAL A 156 -10.47 -12.33 13.37
CA VAL A 156 -11.84 -12.52 12.88
C VAL A 156 -11.90 -13.09 11.47
N THR A 157 -10.76 -13.10 10.76
CA THR A 157 -10.64 -13.59 9.38
C THR A 157 -9.96 -14.96 9.29
N GLN A 158 -9.34 -15.44 10.36
CA GLN A 158 -8.62 -16.70 10.40
C GLN A 158 -9.18 -17.65 11.45
N ASP A 159 -9.16 -18.95 11.15
CA ASP A 159 -9.60 -19.99 12.09
C ASP A 159 -8.63 -20.14 13.27
N GLU A 160 -9.15 -20.59 14.41
CA GLU A 160 -8.38 -20.76 15.66
C GLU A 160 -7.16 -21.69 15.49
N ASN A 161 -7.29 -22.74 14.67
CA ASN A 161 -6.19 -23.66 14.36
C ASN A 161 -5.03 -22.96 13.62
N ILE A 162 -5.36 -22.04 12.70
CA ILE A 162 -4.37 -21.24 11.98
C ILE A 162 -3.68 -20.30 12.97
N LEU A 163 -4.45 -19.58 13.78
CA LEU A 163 -3.92 -18.65 14.78
C LEU A 163 -2.99 -19.36 15.77
N THR A 164 -3.41 -20.51 16.30
CA THR A 164 -2.60 -21.34 17.20
C THR A 164 -1.28 -21.75 16.55
N THR A 165 -1.32 -22.12 15.27
CA THR A 165 -0.12 -22.49 14.51
C THR A 165 0.80 -21.29 14.29
N LEU A 166 0.26 -20.10 14.04
CA LEU A 166 1.03 -18.87 13.91
C LEU A 166 1.76 -18.53 15.22
N TRP A 167 1.06 -18.59 16.36
CA TRP A 167 1.67 -18.31 17.67
C TRP A 167 2.80 -19.29 17.99
N LYS A 168 2.60 -20.59 17.73
CA LYS A 168 3.64 -21.61 17.88
C LYS A 168 4.85 -21.33 16.99
N LYS A 169 4.65 -20.99 15.71
CA LYS A 169 5.74 -20.66 14.78
C LYS A 169 6.53 -19.42 15.21
N LEU A 170 5.84 -18.44 15.80
CA LEU A 170 6.46 -17.23 16.36
C LEU A 170 7.02 -17.42 17.78
N LYS A 171 6.92 -18.63 18.35
CA LYS A 171 7.33 -18.96 19.72
C LYS A 171 6.64 -18.09 20.77
N LEU A 172 5.37 -17.77 20.54
CA LEU A 172 4.52 -16.99 21.43
C LEU A 172 3.56 -17.93 22.18
N PRO A 173 3.34 -17.71 23.49
CA PRO A 173 2.42 -18.54 24.27
C PRO A 173 0.95 -18.25 23.96
N SER A 174 0.64 -17.05 23.45
CA SER A 174 -0.71 -16.58 23.16
C SER A 174 -0.68 -15.46 22.12
N LYS A 175 -1.85 -14.87 21.83
CA LYS A 175 -1.99 -13.73 20.92
C LYS A 175 -1.04 -12.59 21.34
N PRO A 176 -0.22 -12.06 20.40
CA PRO A 176 0.63 -10.90 20.65
C PRO A 176 -0.20 -9.62 20.83
N THR A 177 0.35 -8.69 21.60
CA THR A 177 -0.24 -7.37 21.87
C THR A 177 0.27 -6.27 20.95
N THR A 178 1.39 -6.48 20.26
CA THR A 178 1.99 -5.49 19.36
C THR A 178 1.49 -5.66 17.93
N ASP A 179 1.21 -4.54 17.27
CA ASP A 179 0.67 -4.52 15.92
C ASP A 179 1.69 -5.11 14.92
N CYS A 180 2.98 -4.82 15.08
CA CYS A 180 4.04 -5.33 14.22
C CYS A 180 4.14 -6.86 14.21
N THR A 181 3.88 -7.51 15.35
CA THR A 181 3.88 -8.97 15.46
C THR A 181 2.66 -9.58 14.81
N LEU A 182 1.49 -8.94 14.95
CA LEU A 182 0.26 -9.35 14.26
C LEU A 182 0.39 -9.20 12.74
N ILE A 183 1.06 -8.15 12.27
CA ILE A 183 1.40 -7.98 10.85
C ILE A 183 2.35 -9.10 10.40
N HIS A 184 3.41 -9.38 11.16
CA HIS A 184 4.32 -10.47 10.81
C HIS A 184 3.57 -11.82 10.71
N ALA A 185 2.71 -12.13 11.69
CA ALA A 185 1.89 -13.33 11.69
C ALA A 185 0.97 -13.42 10.46
N SER A 186 0.37 -12.31 10.03
CA SER A 186 -0.51 -12.31 8.85
C SER A 186 0.22 -12.72 7.58
N THR A 187 1.49 -12.34 7.42
CA THR A 187 2.33 -12.76 6.28
C THR A 187 2.67 -14.26 6.28
N MET A 188 2.32 -15.00 7.33
CA MET A 188 2.58 -16.44 7.46
C MET A 188 1.31 -17.28 7.32
N VAL A 189 0.14 -16.64 7.15
CA VAL A 189 -1.17 -17.29 7.07
C VAL A 189 -1.23 -18.23 5.87
N LYS A 190 -0.89 -17.76 4.67
CA LYS A 190 -0.94 -18.58 3.45
C LYS A 190 -0.03 -19.80 3.54
N GLU A 191 1.21 -19.61 3.99
CA GLU A 191 2.14 -20.72 4.21
C GLU A 191 1.57 -21.76 5.18
N THR A 192 0.86 -21.31 6.22
CA THR A 192 0.23 -22.20 7.20
C THR A 192 -0.92 -22.99 6.58
N ARG A 193 -1.81 -22.35 5.82
CA ARG A 193 -2.89 -23.03 5.09
C ARG A 193 -2.38 -24.06 4.08
N THR A 194 -1.34 -23.72 3.33
CA THR A 194 -0.77 -24.61 2.30
C THR A 194 0.08 -25.76 2.86
N LYS A 195 0.49 -25.71 4.13
CA LYS A 195 1.25 -26.80 4.77
C LYS A 195 0.34 -27.89 5.37
N GLU A 196 -0.94 -27.58 5.61
CA GLU A 196 -1.97 -28.56 5.99
C GLU A 196 -2.47 -29.39 4.78
N ILE A 197 -2.34 -28.86 3.56
CA ILE A 197 -2.87 -29.45 2.33
C ILE A 197 -1.70 -29.65 1.35
N TYR A 198 -1.17 -30.87 1.26
CA TYR A 198 -0.06 -31.35 0.42
C TYR A 198 0.40 -30.47 -0.78
N ARG A 199 1.73 -30.35 -0.92
CA ARG A 199 2.53 -29.63 -1.94
C ARG A 199 1.90 -29.46 -3.33
N GLY A 200 2.05 -28.23 -3.87
CA GLY A 200 2.19 -28.01 -5.32
C GLY A 200 1.15 -27.08 -5.93
N LYS A 201 1.40 -25.76 -5.86
CA LYS A 201 1.06 -24.71 -6.85
C LYS A 201 1.37 -23.37 -6.19
N GLY A 202 2.13 -22.51 -6.85
CA GLY A 202 2.60 -21.22 -6.33
C GLY A 202 1.47 -20.25 -5.94
N GLY A 203 0.86 -20.49 -4.78
CA GLY A 203 -0.02 -19.56 -4.10
C GLY A 203 0.76 -18.29 -3.86
N THR A 204 0.42 -17.23 -4.57
CA THR A 204 1.18 -15.98 -4.49
C THR A 204 0.80 -15.28 -3.20
N ASP A 205 1.77 -15.13 -2.31
CA ASP A 205 1.70 -14.31 -1.12
C ASP A 205 2.30 -12.92 -1.42
N VAL A 206 2.03 -11.94 -0.56
CA VAL A 206 2.59 -10.59 -0.67
C VAL A 206 4.14 -10.61 -0.64
N LYS A 207 4.74 -11.63 -0.01
CA LYS A 207 6.20 -11.86 0.05
C LYS A 207 6.79 -12.53 -1.20
N THR A 208 6.00 -13.29 -1.96
CA THR A 208 6.50 -14.14 -3.05
C THR A 208 7.28 -13.35 -4.10
N PHE A 209 6.82 -12.14 -4.44
CA PHE A 209 7.54 -11.30 -5.38
C PHE A 209 8.95 -10.92 -4.87
N VAL A 210 9.08 -10.68 -3.56
CA VAL A 210 10.35 -10.29 -2.94
C VAL A 210 11.34 -11.45 -2.91
N ASP A 211 10.85 -12.66 -2.65
CA ASP A 211 11.69 -13.88 -2.67
C ASP A 211 12.26 -14.17 -4.07
N GLU A 212 11.53 -13.82 -5.13
CA GLU A 212 11.91 -14.10 -6.51
C GLU A 212 12.64 -12.93 -7.20
N THR A 213 12.81 -11.79 -6.51
CA THR A 213 13.37 -10.56 -7.08
C THR A 213 14.44 -10.00 -6.15
N GLU A 214 15.70 -10.14 -6.55
CA GLU A 214 16.84 -9.68 -5.77
C GLU A 214 16.74 -8.19 -5.43
N GLN A 215 17.23 -7.84 -4.24
CA GLN A 215 17.31 -6.46 -3.73
C GLN A 215 15.96 -5.72 -3.66
N SER A 216 14.84 -6.42 -3.86
CA SER A 216 13.51 -5.87 -3.61
C SER A 216 13.14 -5.96 -2.13
N SER A 217 12.13 -5.20 -1.73
CA SER A 217 11.63 -5.23 -0.36
C SER A 217 10.12 -5.01 -0.32
N LEU A 218 9.51 -5.52 0.73
CA LEU A 218 8.13 -5.32 1.12
C LEU A 218 8.10 -4.61 2.46
N MET A 219 7.24 -3.60 2.58
CA MET A 219 6.96 -2.93 3.84
C MET A 219 5.45 -2.88 4.05
N ILE A 220 5.00 -3.27 5.24
CA ILE A 220 3.60 -3.23 5.64
C ILE A 220 3.50 -2.33 6.86
N PHE A 221 2.69 -1.28 6.74
CA PHE A 221 2.24 -0.46 7.86
C PHE A 221 0.78 -0.79 8.14
N SER A 222 0.43 -1.10 9.36
CA SER A 222 -0.97 -1.30 9.70
C SER A 222 -1.23 -0.94 11.15
N ASN A 223 -2.21 -0.06 11.35
CA ASN A 223 -2.37 0.66 12.61
C ASN A 223 -1.01 1.24 13.08
N LYS A 224 -0.51 0.89 14.27
CA LYS A 224 0.81 1.37 14.75
C LYS A 224 1.96 0.53 14.21
N GLY A 225 1.71 -0.69 13.79
CA GLY A 225 2.76 -1.64 13.44
C GLY A 225 3.43 -1.36 12.10
N THR A 226 4.73 -1.64 12.04
CA THR A 226 5.52 -1.72 10.82
C THR A 226 6.22 -3.06 10.74
N TYR A 227 6.16 -3.68 9.56
CA TYR A 227 6.90 -4.89 9.23
C TYR A 227 7.63 -4.69 7.90
N LYS A 228 8.92 -5.01 7.86
CA LYS A 228 9.76 -4.95 6.67
C LYS A 228 10.34 -6.31 6.37
N TYR A 229 10.21 -6.72 5.11
CA TYR A 229 10.72 -7.96 4.57
C TYR A 229 11.63 -7.69 3.37
N GLU A 230 12.81 -8.31 3.34
CA GLU A 230 13.84 -8.12 2.30
C GLU A 230 14.33 -9.47 1.74
N GLY A 231 13.44 -10.48 1.76
CA GLY A 231 13.72 -11.85 1.34
C GLY A 231 14.17 -12.77 2.48
N GLN A 232 14.11 -14.09 2.24
CA GLN A 232 14.30 -15.13 3.25
C GLN A 232 15.70 -15.10 3.92
N ASN A 233 16.70 -14.61 3.19
CA ASN A 233 18.10 -14.57 3.63
C ASN A 233 18.43 -13.35 4.50
N ARG A 234 17.45 -12.46 4.76
CA ARG A 234 17.65 -11.24 5.56
C ARG A 234 16.68 -11.21 6.74
N PRO A 235 17.14 -10.78 7.93
CA PRO A 235 16.24 -10.65 9.08
C PRO A 235 15.17 -9.62 8.78
N SER A 236 13.92 -9.97 9.04
CA SER A 236 12.80 -9.04 8.96
C SER A 236 12.91 -8.00 10.07
N LYS A 237 12.50 -6.75 9.80
CA LYS A 237 12.42 -5.69 10.81
C LYS A 237 10.97 -5.46 11.20
N ALA A 238 10.68 -5.39 12.49
CA ALA A 238 9.33 -5.17 12.99
C ALA A 238 9.35 -4.26 14.22
N TYR A 239 8.48 -3.25 14.26
CA TYR A 239 8.34 -2.33 15.38
C TYR A 239 7.00 -1.59 15.33
N ASP A 240 6.53 -1.11 16.48
CA ASP A 240 5.34 -0.25 16.56
C ASP A 240 5.77 1.22 16.59
N ASN A 241 5.03 2.05 15.86
CA ASN A 241 5.19 3.51 15.83
C ASN A 241 4.37 4.16 16.96
N SER A 242 4.69 5.43 17.25
CA SER A 242 3.94 6.23 18.23
C SER A 242 2.49 6.49 17.80
N THR A 243 2.23 6.56 16.50
CA THR A 243 0.93 6.88 15.92
C THR A 243 0.47 5.80 14.94
N SER A 244 -0.86 5.68 14.79
CA SER A 244 -1.49 4.75 13.86
C SER A 244 -1.69 5.38 12.48
N VAL A 245 -1.48 4.61 11.42
CA VAL A 245 -1.81 5.01 10.04
C VAL A 245 -3.32 4.96 9.74
N GLY A 246 -4.13 4.38 10.63
CA GLY A 246 -5.59 4.34 10.50
C GLY A 246 -6.09 3.49 9.33
N GLY A 247 -5.50 2.30 9.14
CA GLY A 247 -5.76 1.39 8.04
C GLY A 247 -4.55 0.50 7.77
N THR A 248 -4.33 0.13 6.51
CA THR A 248 -3.13 -0.59 6.06
C THR A 248 -2.48 0.11 4.87
N ILE A 249 -1.14 0.12 4.83
CA ILE A 249 -0.32 0.53 3.68
C ILE A 249 0.65 -0.60 3.40
N ILE A 250 0.65 -1.12 2.18
CA ILE A 250 1.57 -2.13 1.69
C ILE A 250 2.41 -1.51 0.59
N GLN A 251 3.73 -1.56 0.73
CA GLN A 251 4.68 -1.00 -0.22
C GLN A 251 5.64 -2.08 -0.71
N TRP A 252 5.78 -2.19 -2.03
CA TRP A 252 6.91 -2.87 -2.66
C TRP A 252 7.90 -1.83 -3.18
N THR A 253 9.19 -2.10 -2.97
CA THR A 253 10.27 -1.32 -3.56
C THR A 253 11.15 -2.27 -4.34
N ILE A 254 11.33 -1.96 -5.62
CA ILE A 254 11.92 -2.86 -6.61
C ILE A 254 13.03 -2.08 -7.30
N PRO A 255 14.29 -2.51 -7.19
CA PRO A 255 15.34 -1.92 -8.01
C PRO A 255 15.08 -2.30 -9.48
N TYR A 256 15.33 -1.36 -10.38
CA TYR A 256 15.41 -1.65 -11.80
C TYR A 256 16.70 -1.05 -12.35
N THR A 257 17.34 -1.73 -13.29
CA THR A 257 18.46 -1.18 -14.04
C THR A 257 17.89 -0.55 -15.29
N ASN A 258 18.06 0.77 -15.45
CA ASN A 258 17.71 1.42 -16.70
C ASN A 258 18.69 0.93 -17.77
N SER A 259 18.25 0.10 -18.71
CA SER A 259 19.14 -0.43 -19.76
C SER A 259 19.47 0.59 -20.85
N GLU A 260 19.28 1.89 -20.60
CA GLU A 260 19.53 2.99 -21.53
C GLU A 260 20.81 3.80 -21.21
N GLU A 261 21.65 3.34 -20.28
CA GLU A 261 23.02 3.84 -20.13
C GLU A 261 24.03 2.73 -20.48
N LYS A 262 24.15 2.44 -21.79
CA LYS A 262 25.39 1.96 -22.43
C LYS A 262 25.43 2.46 -23.87
#